data_AF-A0A7C2R4Q7-F1
#
_entry.id   AF-A0A7C2R4Q7-F1
#
_cell.length_a   1.000
_cell.length_b   1.000
_cell.length_c   1.000
_cell.angle_alpha   90.00
_cell.angle_beta   90.00
_cell.angle_gamma   90.00
#
_symmetry.space_group_name_H-M   'P 1'
#
loop_
_entity.id
_entity.type
_entity.pdbx_description
1 polymer ?
#
loop_
_entity_poly.entity_id
_entity_poly.type
_entity_poly.pdbx_seq_one_letter_code
_entity_poly.pdbx_strand_id
1 'polypeptide(L)'
;MKKTVRLFGFFCAITFAIVGVVFFLTPEGVLSFFNSLSPAFHLNRAPVVFPGFFLILSVGYMYVVTFIACQIFRNPENPLFLLLLANAKIASSLLSLFLIFRDNLYLIYFANFLVDGLIGTAAIYLYLKIKI
;
A
#
# COMPACT_ATOMS: atom_id res chain seq x y z
N MET A 1 -8.11 -7.52 -21.68
CA MET A 1 -7.09 -7.45 -20.62
C MET A 1 -6.42 -6.08 -20.51
N LYS A 2 -5.88 -5.51 -21.61
CA LYS A 2 -5.18 -4.21 -21.63
C LYS A 2 -5.95 -3.05 -20.94
N LYS A 3 -7.26 -2.92 -21.21
CA LYS A 3 -8.12 -1.90 -20.58
C LYS A 3 -8.21 -2.08 -19.05
N THR A 4 -8.36 -3.31 -18.57
CA THR A 4 -8.44 -3.64 -17.14
C THR A 4 -7.13 -3.31 -16.42
N VAL A 5 -5.99 -3.68 -17.01
CA VAL A 5 -4.65 -3.39 -16.46
C VAL A 5 -4.39 -1.89 -16.41
N ARG A 6 -4.78 -1.17 -17.47
CA ARG A 6 -4.70 0.28 -17.52
C ARG A 6 -5.54 0.92 -16.41
N LEU A 7 -6.80 0.52 -16.26
CA LEU A 7 -7.68 1.02 -15.18
C LEU A 7 -7.11 0.71 -13.79
N PHE A 8 -6.60 -0.50 -13.59
CA PHE A 8 -5.93 -0.89 -12.35
C PHE A 8 -4.76 0.05 -12.04
N GLY A 9 -3.86 0.28 -13.00
CA GLY A 9 -2.75 1.22 -12.85
C GLY A 9 -3.22 2.65 -12.54
N PHE A 10 -4.29 3.12 -13.20
CA PHE A 10 -4.87 4.44 -12.95
C PHE A 10 -5.39 4.61 -11.52
N PHE A 11 -6.24 3.68 -11.06
CA PHE A 11 -6.80 3.73 -9.71
C PHE A 11 -5.71 3.59 -8.65
N CYS A 12 -4.74 2.70 -8.85
CA CYS A 12 -3.58 2.57 -7.97
C CYS A 12 -2.77 3.87 -7.92
N ALA A 13 -2.47 4.49 -9.06
CA ALA A 13 -1.69 5.72 -9.12
C ALA A 13 -2.37 6.85 -8.35
N ILE A 14 -3.68 7.07 -8.58
CA ILE A 14 -4.44 8.09 -7.86
C ILE A 14 -4.45 7.79 -6.36
N THR A 15 -4.75 6.55 -5.98
CA THR A 15 -4.86 6.17 -4.57
C THR A 15 -3.52 6.36 -3.85
N PHE A 16 -2.41 5.89 -4.42
CA PHE A 16 -1.09 6.02 -3.80
C PHE A 16 -0.62 7.47 -3.74
N ALA A 17 -0.92 8.28 -4.76
CA ALA A 17 -0.61 9.70 -4.74
C ALA A 17 -1.36 10.41 -3.60
N ILE A 18 -2.68 10.17 -3.47
CA ILE A 18 -3.49 10.76 -2.41
C ILE A 18 -2.99 10.32 -1.03
N VAL A 19 -2.77 9.02 -0.83
CA VAL A 19 -2.25 8.49 0.44
C VAL A 19 -0.87 9.07 0.76
N GLY A 20 0.02 9.18 -0.23
CA GLY A 20 1.33 9.81 -0.07
C GLY A 20 1.26 11.27 0.35
N VAL A 21 0.34 12.05 -0.24
CA VAL A 21 0.08 13.44 0.16
C VAL A 21 -0.48 13.52 1.58
N VAL A 22 -1.41 12.65 1.94
CA VAL A 22 -1.98 12.59 3.29
C VAL A 22 -0.90 12.24 4.33
N PHE A 23 -0.01 11.29 4.02
CA PHE A 23 1.13 10.95 4.89
C PHE A 23 2.09 12.12 5.03
N PHE A 24 2.33 12.87 3.95
CA PHE A 24 3.19 14.05 3.98
C PHE A 24 2.62 15.18 4.84
N LEU A 25 1.33 15.48 4.69
CA LEU A 25 0.68 16.61 5.36
C LEU A 25 0.30 16.29 6.82
N THR A 26 -0.16 15.07 7.09
CA THR A 26 -0.76 14.69 8.37
C THR A 26 -0.37 13.27 8.80
N PRO A 27 0.92 12.98 9.07
CA PRO A 27 1.36 11.63 9.43
C PRO A 27 0.72 11.12 10.73
N GLU A 28 0.67 11.97 11.77
CA GLU A 28 0.02 11.65 13.04
C GLU A 28 -1.51 11.54 12.93
N GLY A 29 -2.10 12.27 11.99
CA GLY A 29 -3.55 12.26 11.73
C GLY A 29 -4.03 10.90 11.26
N VAL A 30 -3.25 10.23 10.42
CA VAL A 30 -3.59 8.87 9.94
C VAL A 30 -3.57 7.87 11.08
N LEU A 31 -2.51 7.85 11.90
CA LEU A 31 -2.43 6.97 13.06
C LEU A 31 -3.58 7.25 14.04
N SER A 32 -3.86 8.52 14.30
CA SER A 32 -4.97 8.96 15.14
C SER A 32 -6.33 8.48 14.63
N PHE A 33 -6.56 8.54 13.32
CA PHE A 33 -7.77 8.02 12.68
C PHE A 33 -7.93 6.51 12.92
N PHE A 34 -6.90 5.71 12.62
CA PHE A 34 -6.97 4.27 12.88
C PHE A 34 -7.15 3.95 14.38
N ASN A 35 -6.47 4.69 15.26
CA ASN A 35 -6.62 4.55 16.71
C ASN A 35 -8.01 4.93 17.24
N SER A 36 -8.73 5.80 16.54
CA SER A 36 -10.12 6.15 16.88
C SER A 36 -11.08 5.00 16.55
N LEU A 37 -10.76 4.18 15.55
CA LEU A 37 -11.52 3.01 15.14
C LEU A 37 -11.14 1.75 15.93
N SER A 38 -9.90 1.65 16.45
CA SER A 38 -9.43 0.49 17.22
C SER A 38 -10.37 0.03 18.35
N PRO A 39 -10.99 0.91 19.17
CA PRO A 39 -11.89 0.49 20.24
C PRO A 39 -13.12 -0.28 19.74
N ALA A 40 -13.65 0.04 18.56
CA ALA A 40 -14.80 -0.65 17.98
C ALA A 40 -14.50 -2.12 17.66
N PHE A 41 -13.21 -2.46 17.49
CA PHE A 41 -12.73 -3.81 17.22
C PHE A 41 -12.01 -4.45 18.42
N HIS A 42 -12.08 -3.83 19.62
CA HIS A 42 -11.33 -4.25 20.81
C HIS A 42 -9.81 -4.35 20.59
N LEU A 43 -9.25 -3.52 19.71
CA LEU A 43 -7.82 -3.51 19.40
C LEU A 43 -7.08 -2.44 20.20
N ASN A 44 -5.79 -2.70 20.43
CA ASN A 44 -4.89 -1.74 21.07
C ASN A 44 -4.66 -0.52 20.15
N ARG A 45 -4.38 0.63 20.77
CA ARG A 45 -3.98 1.84 20.06
C ARG A 45 -2.47 1.80 19.81
N ALA A 46 -2.09 2.08 18.57
CA ALA A 46 -0.68 2.24 18.21
C ALA A 46 -0.13 3.53 18.84
N PRO A 47 1.12 3.55 19.30
CA PRO A 47 1.75 4.78 19.78
C PRO A 47 1.82 5.81 18.64
N VAL A 48 1.36 7.03 18.89
CA VAL A 48 1.40 8.13 17.92
C VAL A 48 2.77 8.81 18.02
N VAL A 49 3.78 8.15 17.50
CA VAL A 49 5.15 8.69 17.41
C VAL A 49 5.59 8.57 15.96
N PHE A 50 5.81 9.70 15.30
CA PHE A 50 6.30 9.74 13.92
C PHE A 50 7.67 10.42 13.87
N PRO A 51 8.77 9.68 14.05
CA PRO A 51 10.10 10.21 13.79
C PRO A 51 10.19 10.63 12.32
N GLY A 52 10.82 11.78 12.02
CA GLY A 52 10.91 12.31 10.66
C GLY A 52 11.49 11.32 9.63
N PHE A 53 12.29 10.35 10.07
CA PHE A 53 12.79 9.26 9.22
C PHE A 53 11.66 8.38 8.65
N PHE A 54 10.64 8.06 9.45
CA PHE A 54 9.49 7.27 8.98
C PHE A 54 8.67 8.05 7.95
N LEU A 55 8.54 9.37 8.11
CA LEU A 55 7.89 10.23 7.11
C LEU A 55 8.62 10.14 5.76
N ILE A 56 9.95 10.24 5.76
CA ILE A 56 10.77 10.12 4.54
C ILE A 56 10.52 8.77 3.87
N LEU A 57 10.55 7.67 4.64
CA LEU A 57 10.32 6.33 4.11
C LEU A 57 8.91 6.16 3.55
N SER A 58 7.88 6.61 4.29
CA SER A 58 6.48 6.49 3.89
C SER A 58 6.19 7.28 2.62
N VAL A 59 6.63 8.54 2.54
CA VAL A 59 6.41 9.40 1.36
C VAL A 59 7.23 8.91 0.17
N GLY A 60 8.50 8.54 0.40
CA GLY A 60 9.38 8.00 -0.65
C GLY A 60 8.83 6.70 -1.24
N TYR A 61 8.37 5.77 -0.41
CA TYR A 61 7.72 4.55 -0.87
C TYR A 61 6.46 4.85 -1.68
N MET A 62 5.58 5.73 -1.19
CA MET A 62 4.36 6.12 -1.90
C MET A 62 4.65 6.74 -3.27
N TYR A 63 5.68 7.59 -3.37
CA TYR A 63 6.14 8.11 -4.65
C TYR A 63 6.55 6.99 -5.62
N VAL A 64 7.36 6.03 -5.16
CA VAL A 64 7.83 4.91 -6.01
C VAL A 64 6.67 4.06 -6.50
N VAL A 65 5.75 3.63 -5.61
CA VAL A 65 4.61 2.81 -6.05
C VAL A 65 3.62 3.58 -6.92
N THR A 66 3.46 4.89 -6.70
CA THR A 66 2.70 5.78 -7.58
C THR A 66 3.33 5.83 -8.98
N PHE A 67 4.65 6.00 -9.05
CA PHE A 67 5.38 6.01 -10.32
C PHE A 67 5.21 4.68 -11.07
N ILE A 68 5.36 3.54 -10.39
CA ILE A 68 5.13 2.22 -10.99
C ILE A 68 3.69 2.12 -11.51
N ALA A 69 2.69 2.55 -10.73
CA ALA A 69 1.29 2.52 -11.14
C ALA A 69 1.02 3.42 -12.37
N CYS A 70 1.63 4.60 -12.45
CA CYS A 70 1.62 5.45 -13.64
C CYS A 70 2.21 4.74 -14.87
N GLN A 71 3.29 3.98 -14.69
CA GLN A 71 3.89 3.20 -15.76
C GLN A 71 3.00 2.04 -16.22
N ILE A 72 2.27 1.38 -15.31
CA ILE A 72 1.24 0.38 -15.66
C ILE A 72 0.13 1.03 -16.49
N PHE A 73 -0.34 2.21 -16.10
CA PHE A 73 -1.38 2.94 -16.84
C PHE A 73 -0.93 3.31 -18.26
N ARG A 74 0.28 3.84 -18.40
CA ARG A 74 0.86 4.25 -19.69
C ARG A 74 1.17 3.05 -20.58
N ASN A 75 1.79 2.02 -20.02
CA ASN A 75 2.30 0.84 -20.73
C ASN A 75 1.66 -0.46 -20.19
N PRO A 76 0.34 -0.67 -20.36
CA PRO A 76 -0.39 -1.80 -19.77
C PRO A 76 0.00 -3.16 -20.37
N GLU A 77 0.79 -3.18 -21.44
CA GLU A 77 1.26 -4.41 -22.08
C GLU A 77 2.57 -4.92 -21.48
N ASN A 78 3.29 -4.07 -20.75
CA ASN A 78 4.55 -4.47 -20.13
C ASN A 78 4.27 -5.13 -18.77
N PRO A 79 4.46 -6.46 -18.66
CA PRO A 79 4.12 -7.18 -17.44
C PRO A 79 5.08 -6.89 -16.29
N LEU A 80 6.28 -6.33 -16.56
CA LEU A 80 7.30 -6.08 -15.54
C LEU A 80 6.83 -5.07 -14.48
N PHE A 81 6.07 -4.04 -14.87
CA PHE A 81 5.58 -3.06 -13.91
C PHE A 81 4.56 -3.65 -12.93
N LEU A 82 3.74 -4.61 -13.37
CA LEU A 82 2.83 -5.34 -12.48
C LEU A 82 3.62 -6.20 -11.49
N LEU A 83 4.68 -6.86 -11.95
CA LEU A 83 5.54 -7.67 -11.08
C LEU A 83 6.27 -6.80 -10.05
N LEU A 84 6.79 -5.63 -10.45
CA LEU A 84 7.40 -4.67 -9.52
C LEU A 84 6.41 -4.19 -8.46
N LEU A 85 5.19 -3.82 -8.88
CA LEU A 85 4.15 -3.39 -7.94
C LEU A 85 3.76 -4.53 -6.99
N ALA A 86 3.61 -5.75 -7.51
CA ALA A 86 3.30 -6.92 -6.71
C ALA A 86 4.36 -7.16 -5.63
N ASN A 87 5.65 -7.14 -5.99
CA ASN A 87 6.74 -7.31 -5.03
C ASN A 87 6.72 -6.22 -3.95
N ALA A 88 6.57 -4.95 -4.34
CA ALA A 88 6.51 -3.84 -3.40
C ALA A 88 5.35 -3.98 -2.40
N LYS A 89 4.18 -4.42 -2.87
CA LYS A 89 2.97 -4.55 -2.04
C LYS A 89 2.97 -5.81 -1.19
N ILE A 90 3.42 -6.94 -1.73
CA ILE A 90 3.55 -8.19 -0.96
C ILE A 90 4.62 -8.03 0.13
N ALA A 91 5.76 -7.40 -0.15
CA ALA A 91 6.78 -7.13 0.87
C ALA A 91 6.23 -6.28 2.02
N SER A 92 5.51 -5.19 1.71
CA SER A 92 4.83 -4.34 2.70
C SER A 92 3.78 -5.10 3.51
N SER A 93 2.98 -5.95 2.84
CA SER A 93 1.97 -6.80 3.47
C SER A 93 2.60 -7.81 4.42
N LEU A 94 3.62 -8.56 3.98
CA LEU A 94 4.33 -9.55 4.79
C LEU A 94 5.05 -8.90 5.97
N LEU A 95 5.64 -7.71 5.79
CA LEU A 95 6.25 -6.97 6.88
C LEU A 95 5.19 -6.56 7.92
N SER A 96 4.01 -6.13 7.47
CA SER A 96 2.90 -5.78 8.37
C SER A 96 2.40 -7.00 9.14
N LEU A 97 2.30 -8.15 8.47
CA LEU A 97 1.96 -9.42 9.10
C LEU A 97 3.00 -9.82 10.16
N PHE A 98 4.29 -9.69 9.84
CA PHE A 98 5.36 -9.91 10.80
C PHE A 98 5.25 -9.00 12.03
N LEU A 99 4.95 -7.71 11.83
CA LEU A 99 4.77 -6.75 12.93
C LEU A 99 3.54 -7.06 13.81
N ILE A 100 2.46 -7.59 13.22
CA ILE A 100 1.30 -8.08 14.01
C ILE A 100 1.72 -9.18 14.98
N PHE A 101 2.56 -10.13 14.53
CA PHE A 101 3.05 -11.21 15.38
C PHE A 101 4.13 -10.78 16.37
N ARG A 102 4.94 -9.76 16.01
CA ARG A 102 6.07 -9.30 16.83
C ARG A 102 5.65 -8.33 17.94
N ASP A 103 4.78 -7.39 17.61
CA ASP A 103 4.38 -6.30 18.50
C ASP A 103 2.99 -6.56 19.08
N ASN A 104 1.96 -5.92 18.52
CA ASN A 104 0.57 -6.07 18.84
C ASN A 104 -0.26 -6.01 17.57
N LEU A 105 -1.49 -6.54 17.64
CA LEU A 105 -2.48 -6.35 16.59
C LEU A 105 -3.01 -4.91 16.63
N TYR A 106 -2.27 -3.99 16.01
CA TYR A 106 -2.75 -2.65 15.72
C TYR A 106 -3.58 -2.64 14.44
N LEU A 107 -4.69 -1.90 14.45
CA LEU A 107 -5.59 -1.82 13.30
C LEU A 107 -4.87 -1.37 12.02
N ILE A 108 -3.91 -0.45 12.14
CA ILE A 108 -3.13 0.04 11.00
C ILE A 108 -2.24 -1.05 10.36
N TYR A 109 -1.64 -1.94 11.15
CA TYR A 109 -0.84 -3.05 10.62
C TYR A 109 -1.74 -4.06 9.92
N PHE A 110 -2.89 -4.38 10.50
CA PHE A 110 -3.86 -5.28 9.89
C PHE A 110 -4.44 -4.71 8.60
N ALA A 111 -4.82 -3.42 8.60
CA ALA A 111 -5.32 -2.73 7.42
C ALA A 111 -4.26 -2.74 6.31
N ASN A 112 -3.00 -2.44 6.63
CA ASN A 112 -1.92 -2.45 5.64
C ASN A 112 -1.65 -3.86 5.11
N PHE A 113 -1.59 -4.88 5.98
CA PHE A 113 -1.47 -6.29 5.58
C PHE A 113 -2.54 -6.67 4.55
N LEU A 114 -3.81 -6.36 4.86
CA LEU A 114 -4.94 -6.73 4.02
C LEU A 114 -4.94 -5.95 2.70
N VAL A 115 -4.84 -4.62 2.75
CA VAL A 115 -4.91 -3.76 1.56
C VAL A 115 -3.74 -4.03 0.62
N ASP A 116 -2.50 -4.04 1.13
CA ASP A 116 -1.34 -4.28 0.29
C ASP A 116 -1.28 -5.75 -0.18
N GLY A 117 -1.75 -6.69 0.63
CA GLY A 117 -1.86 -8.10 0.23
C GLY A 117 -2.84 -8.29 -0.94
N LEU A 118 -4.01 -7.63 -0.89
CA LEU A 118 -5.00 -7.66 -1.96
C LEU A 118 -4.48 -7.00 -3.24
N ILE A 119 -3.86 -5.82 -3.13
CA ILE A 119 -3.29 -5.12 -4.30
C ILE A 119 -2.16 -5.95 -4.92
N GLY A 120 -1.27 -6.51 -4.09
CA GLY A 120 -0.16 -7.34 -4.55
C GLY A 120 -0.65 -8.61 -5.26
N THR A 121 -1.64 -9.28 -4.68
CA THR A 121 -2.25 -10.48 -5.28
C THR A 121 -2.98 -10.14 -6.58
N ALA A 122 -3.72 -9.04 -6.63
CA ALA A 122 -4.36 -8.57 -7.85
C ALA A 122 -3.33 -8.26 -8.95
N ALA A 123 -2.19 -7.64 -8.59
CA ALA A 123 -1.11 -7.38 -9.53
C ALA A 123 -0.47 -8.67 -10.07
N ILE A 124 -0.25 -9.70 -9.22
CA ILE A 124 0.20 -11.03 -9.67
C ILE A 124 -0.82 -11.66 -10.61
N TYR A 125 -2.10 -11.64 -10.25
CA TYR A 125 -3.16 -12.21 -11.07
C TYR A 125 -3.18 -11.58 -12.47
N LEU A 126 -3.12 -10.25 -12.55
CA LEU A 126 -3.06 -9.52 -13.82
C LEU A 126 -1.77 -9.80 -14.59
N TYR A 127 -0.63 -9.93 -13.91
CA TYR A 127 0.65 -10.31 -14.52
C TYR A 127 0.55 -11.68 -15.21
N LEU A 128 0.01 -12.69 -14.51
CA LEU A 128 -0.17 -14.03 -15.07
C LEU A 128 -1.10 -14.01 -16.29
N LYS A 129 -2.16 -13.19 -16.26
CA LYS A 129 -3.12 -13.04 -17.37
C LYS A 129 -2.59 -12.31 -18.60
N ILE A 130 -1.49 -11.56 -18.49
CA ILE A 130 -0.84 -10.90 -19.64
C ILE A 130 0.24 -11.79 -20.24
N LYS A 131 0.89 -12.61 -19.41
CA LYS A 131 1.98 -13.50 -19.84
C LYS A 131 1.49 -14.76 -20.56
N ILE A 132 0.28 -15.23 -20.21
CA ILE A 132 -0.43 -16.34 -20.87
C ILE A 132 -1.14 -15.79 -22.10
#